data_AF-A0A6G2DP56-F1
#
_entry.id   AF-A0A6G2DP56-F1
#
_cell.length_a   1.000
_cell.length_b   1.000
_cell.length_c   1.000
_cell.angle_alpha   90.00
_cell.angle_beta   90.00
_cell.angle_gamma   90.00
#
_symmetry.space_group_name_H-M   'P 1'
#
loop_
_entity.id
_entity.type
_entity.pdbx_description
1 polymer ?
#
loop_
_entity_poly.entity_id
_entity_poly.type
_entity_poly.pdbx_seq_one_letter_code
_entity_poly.pdbx_strand_id
1 'polypeptide(L)'
;YKSSQTLIRKLVECVSKNGNMILNVGPDALGRINDSSKKILDNFHRWMSRNGEAIYGCSGDENLPKPDWGYYTRNGNTVYAHVFEQPIGPLALLGISKENVKRMSFLHDGSEVKISESWTTNAYKGICFAQFGEVPHFTYPL
;
A
#
# COMPACT_ATOMS: atom_id res chain seq x y z
N TYR A 1 -14.63 -7.33 -17.77
CA TYR A 1 -13.93 -6.08 -17.36
C TYR A 1 -12.87 -6.41 -16.32
N LYS A 2 -11.75 -5.68 -16.27
CA LYS A 2 -10.81 -5.78 -15.13
C LYS A 2 -11.50 -5.29 -13.86
N SER A 3 -11.25 -5.91 -12.71
CA SER A 3 -11.80 -5.44 -11.45
C SER A 3 -11.17 -4.11 -11.04
N SER A 4 -11.85 -3.33 -10.19
CA SER A 4 -11.29 -2.11 -9.61
C SER A 4 -9.98 -2.40 -8.87
N GLN A 5 -9.89 -3.52 -8.16
CA GLN A 5 -8.69 -3.96 -7.47
C GLN A 5 -7.51 -4.16 -8.43
N THR A 6 -7.73 -4.82 -9.58
CA THR A 6 -6.67 -4.96 -10.60
C THR A 6 -6.20 -3.61 -11.13
N LEU A 7 -7.13 -2.67 -11.37
CA LEU A 7 -6.77 -1.32 -11.84
C LEU A 7 -5.99 -0.54 -10.78
N ILE A 8 -6.37 -0.64 -9.51
CA ILE A 8 -5.65 0.00 -8.39
C ILE A 8 -4.23 -0.56 -8.28
N ARG A 9 -4.07 -1.90 -8.31
CA ARG A 9 -2.74 -2.54 -8.27
C ARG A 9 -1.87 -2.08 -9.43
N LYS A 10 -2.44 -1.94 -10.64
CA LYS A 10 -1.74 -1.42 -11.82
C LYS A 10 -1.35 0.05 -11.68
N LEU A 11 -2.24 0.90 -11.14
CA LEU A 11 -1.94 2.31 -10.90
C LEU A 11 -0.74 2.46 -9.95
N VAL A 12 -0.79 1.77 -8.82
CA VAL A 12 0.29 1.77 -7.83
C VAL A 12 1.59 1.28 -8.45
N GLU A 13 1.54 0.18 -9.21
CA GLU A 13 2.72 -0.34 -9.92
C GLU A 13 3.32 0.71 -10.88
N CYS A 14 2.49 1.39 -11.67
CA CYS A 14 2.94 2.46 -12.57
C CYS A 14 3.63 3.59 -11.80
N VAL A 15 2.99 4.11 -10.75
CA VAL A 15 3.53 5.24 -9.96
C VAL A 15 4.81 4.84 -9.23
N SER A 16 4.88 3.62 -8.68
CA SER A 16 6.09 3.08 -8.03
C SER A 16 7.28 2.94 -8.99
N LYS A 17 7.03 3.00 -10.30
CA LYS A 17 8.03 2.95 -11.37
C LYS A 17 8.16 4.28 -12.11
N ASN A 18 7.79 5.39 -11.47
CA ASN A 18 7.86 6.75 -12.03
C ASN A 18 7.01 6.95 -13.30
N GLY A 19 5.93 6.17 -13.44
CA GLY A 19 5.05 6.18 -14.61
C GLY A 19 3.64 6.69 -14.33
N ASN A 20 2.95 7.08 -15.39
CA ASN A 20 1.54 7.49 -15.37
C ASN A 20 0.63 6.40 -15.92
N MET A 21 -0.63 6.36 -15.47
CA MET A 21 -1.65 5.44 -15.98
C MET A 21 -2.84 6.23 -16.52
N ILE A 22 -3.24 5.95 -17.76
CA ILE A 22 -4.47 6.47 -18.37
C ILE A 22 -5.47 5.32 -18.47
N LEU A 23 -6.69 5.54 -17.97
CA LEU A 23 -7.76 4.55 -17.98
C LEU A 23 -8.77 4.89 -19.09
N ASN A 24 -8.90 3.99 -20.07
CA ASN A 24 -9.84 4.16 -21.17
C ASN A 24 -11.23 3.62 -20.81
N VAL A 25 -12.27 4.32 -21.29
CA VAL A 25 -13.68 3.89 -21.22
C VAL A 25 -14.27 4.02 -22.62
N GLY A 26 -14.91 2.96 -23.12
CA GLY A 26 -15.62 2.98 -24.40
C GLY A 26 -17.11 3.16 -24.18
N PRO A 27 -17.71 4.29 -24.59
CA PRO A 27 -19.16 4.47 -24.59
C PRO A 27 -19.86 3.54 -25.59
N ASP A 28 -21.16 3.33 -25.41
CA ASP A 28 -22.01 2.64 -26.39
C ASP A 28 -22.28 3.51 -27.64
N ALA A 29 -23.00 2.97 -28.62
CA ALA A 29 -23.36 3.69 -29.85
C ALA A 29 -24.19 4.98 -29.62
N LEU A 30 -24.79 5.12 -28.43
CA LEU A 30 -25.54 6.31 -28.02
C LEU A 30 -24.70 7.25 -27.14
N GLY A 31 -23.39 6.99 -27.01
CA GLY A 31 -22.47 7.80 -26.22
C GLY A 31 -22.55 7.57 -24.70
N ARG A 32 -23.24 6.52 -24.24
CA ARG A 32 -23.44 6.26 -22.80
C ARG A 32 -22.34 5.35 -22.26
N ILE A 33 -21.79 5.69 -21.09
CA ILE A 33 -20.89 4.78 -20.36
C ILE A 33 -21.73 3.62 -19.80
N ASN A 34 -21.29 2.39 -20.07
CA ASN A 34 -21.96 1.19 -19.57
C ASN A 34 -21.90 1.12 -18.02
N ASP A 35 -22.91 0.51 -17.40
CA ASP A 35 -23.02 0.50 -15.94
C ASP A 35 -21.92 -0.32 -15.23
N SER A 36 -21.33 -1.30 -15.92
CA SER A 36 -20.18 -2.06 -15.40
C SER A 36 -18.95 -1.15 -15.23
N SER A 37 -18.66 -0.30 -16.23
CA SER A 37 -17.61 0.70 -16.19
C SER A 37 -17.87 1.73 -15.10
N LYS A 38 -19.11 2.23 -14.96
CA LYS A 38 -19.47 3.14 -13.86
C LYS A 38 -19.19 2.51 -12.49
N LYS A 39 -19.60 1.26 -12.27
CA LYS A 39 -19.37 0.55 -10.99
C LYS A 39 -17.89 0.36 -10.69
N ILE A 40 -17.08 0.04 -11.71
CA ILE A 40 -15.62 -0.09 -11.56
C ILE A 40 -14.99 1.26 -11.21
N LEU A 41 -15.39 2.33 -11.91
CA LEU A 41 -14.89 3.68 -11.67
C LEU A 41 -15.31 4.22 -10.30
N ASP A 42 -16.53 3.94 -9.84
CA ASP A 42 -16.99 4.33 -8.50
C ASP A 42 -16.16 3.64 -7.41
N ASN A 43 -15.95 2.32 -7.51
CA ASN A 43 -15.09 1.60 -6.57
C ASN A 43 -13.63 2.10 -6.61
N PHE A 44 -13.12 2.41 -7.80
CA PHE A 44 -11.79 3.00 -7.96
C PHE A 44 -11.71 4.39 -7.30
N HIS A 45 -12.72 5.23 -7.52
CA HIS A 45 -12.82 6.56 -6.93
C HIS A 45 -12.89 6.51 -5.40
N ARG A 46 -13.68 5.59 -4.82
CA ARG A 46 -13.76 5.39 -3.36
C ARG A 46 -12.43 5.00 -2.73
N TRP A 47 -11.60 4.25 -3.46
CA TRP A 47 -10.25 3.94 -2.99
C TRP A 47 -9.34 5.16 -3.11
N MET A 48 -9.39 5.86 -4.25
CA MET A 48 -8.61 7.08 -4.49
C MET A 48 -8.95 8.21 -3.51
N SER A 49 -10.20 8.35 -3.08
CA SER A 49 -10.58 9.39 -2.11
C SER A 49 -9.96 9.18 -0.73
N ARG A 50 -9.60 7.94 -0.38
CA ARG A 50 -8.97 7.59 0.90
C ARG A 50 -7.44 7.42 0.82
N ASN A 51 -6.91 7.11 -0.36
CA ASN A 51 -5.50 6.74 -0.53
C ASN A 51 -4.78 7.56 -1.60
N GLY A 52 -5.44 8.58 -2.15
CA GLY A 52 -4.93 9.36 -3.28
C GLY A 52 -3.64 10.11 -3.00
N GLU A 53 -3.35 10.46 -1.74
CA GLU A 53 -2.09 11.11 -1.38
C GLU A 53 -0.86 10.20 -1.60
N ALA A 54 -1.04 8.87 -1.59
CA ALA A 54 0.01 7.91 -1.93
C ALA A 54 0.22 7.74 -3.44
N ILE A 55 -0.55 8.46 -4.26
CA ILE A 55 -0.52 8.44 -5.73
C ILE A 55 -0.13 9.81 -6.28
N TYR A 56 -0.88 10.85 -5.91
CA TYR A 56 -0.67 12.20 -6.45
C TYR A 56 0.65 12.79 -5.94
N GLY A 57 1.49 13.28 -6.85
CA GLY A 57 2.81 13.83 -6.52
C GLY A 57 3.80 12.80 -5.99
N CYS A 58 3.47 11.51 -6.07
CA CYS A 58 4.34 10.44 -5.64
C CYS A 58 5.18 9.88 -6.80
N SER A 59 6.32 9.30 -6.46
CA SER A 59 7.22 8.59 -7.37
C SER A 59 7.67 7.27 -6.75
N GLY A 60 8.37 6.45 -7.54
CA GLY A 60 9.16 5.34 -7.01
C GLY A 60 10.31 5.83 -6.14
N ASP A 61 10.80 4.95 -5.27
CA ASP A 61 12.03 5.16 -4.49
C ASP A 61 13.09 4.15 -4.93
N GLU A 62 14.10 4.63 -5.64
CA GLU A 62 15.18 3.80 -6.19
C GLU A 62 16.06 3.17 -5.09
N ASN A 63 16.03 3.72 -3.88
CA ASN A 63 16.81 3.20 -2.75
C ASN A 63 16.07 2.10 -1.98
N LEU A 64 14.78 1.89 -2.23
CA LEU A 64 14.00 0.85 -1.58
C LEU A 64 13.81 -0.34 -2.51
N PRO A 65 14.19 -1.55 -2.08
CA PRO A 65 13.93 -2.75 -2.87
C PRO A 65 12.43 -2.99 -2.98
N LYS A 66 11.98 -3.50 -4.13
CA LYS A 66 10.58 -3.91 -4.32
C LYS A 66 10.25 -5.04 -3.33
N PRO A 67 9.25 -4.87 -2.43
CA PRO A 67 8.84 -5.94 -1.54
C PRO A 67 7.96 -6.99 -2.25
N ASP A 68 7.93 -8.21 -1.73
CA ASP A 68 7.08 -9.28 -2.27
C ASP A 68 5.59 -9.07 -1.98
N TRP A 69 5.27 -8.37 -0.89
CA TRP A 69 3.90 -8.11 -0.44
C TRP A 69 3.23 -6.93 -1.15
N GLY A 70 3.94 -6.15 -1.98
CA GLY A 70 3.40 -4.90 -2.52
C GLY A 70 4.38 -3.97 -3.23
N TYR A 71 4.19 -2.67 -3.04
CA TYR A 71 5.00 -1.61 -3.66
C TYR A 71 5.22 -0.44 -2.70
N TYR A 72 6.24 0.37 -2.99
CA TYR A 72 6.45 1.66 -2.35
C TYR A 72 6.20 2.81 -3.32
N THR A 73 5.68 3.90 -2.79
CA THR A 73 5.75 5.22 -3.42
C THR A 73 6.26 6.24 -2.41
N ARG A 74 6.88 7.32 -2.86
CA ARG A 74 7.43 8.38 -2.00
C ARG A 74 6.91 9.74 -2.44
N ASN A 75 6.59 10.59 -1.47
CA ASN A 75 6.42 12.02 -1.65
C ASN A 75 7.21 12.74 -0.55
N GLY A 76 8.28 13.44 -0.95
CA GLY A 76 9.22 14.06 -0.01
C GLY A 76 9.78 13.06 0.99
N ASN A 77 9.53 13.30 2.29
CA ASN A 77 9.99 12.45 3.39
C ASN A 77 9.00 11.32 3.75
N THR A 78 7.84 11.27 3.11
CA THR A 78 6.82 10.26 3.40
C THR A 78 6.97 9.09 2.43
N VAL A 79 7.12 7.89 2.97
CA VAL A 79 7.10 6.63 2.21
C VAL A 79 5.74 5.97 2.44
N TYR A 80 5.06 5.65 1.35
CA TYR A 80 3.79 4.94 1.36
C TYR A 80 4.01 3.48 1.00
N ALA A 81 3.64 2.59 1.93
CA ALA A 81 3.66 1.14 1.75
C ALA A 81 2.30 0.64 1.23
N HIS A 82 2.25 0.20 -0.03
CA HIS A 82 1.05 -0.36 -0.64
C HIS A 82 0.99 -1.87 -0.43
N VAL A 83 0.32 -2.31 0.63
CA VAL A 83 0.25 -3.72 1.02
C VAL A 83 -0.86 -4.44 0.23
N PHE A 84 -0.48 -5.38 -0.63
CA PHE A 84 -1.43 -6.19 -1.42
C PHE A 84 -1.62 -7.58 -0.84
N GLU A 85 -0.56 -8.15 -0.26
CA GLU A 85 -0.59 -9.46 0.37
C GLU A 85 -0.11 -9.29 1.82
N GLN A 86 -0.97 -9.55 2.80
CA GLN A 86 -0.62 -9.40 4.21
C GLN A 86 0.17 -10.65 4.67
N PRO A 87 1.36 -10.50 5.26
CA PRO A 87 2.12 -11.63 5.78
C PRO A 87 1.51 -12.13 7.10
N ILE A 88 1.91 -13.35 7.46
CA ILE A 88 1.67 -13.87 8.80
C ILE A 88 2.65 -13.17 9.76
N GLY A 89 2.10 -12.44 10.74
CA GLY A 89 2.89 -11.69 11.70
C GLY A 89 3.29 -10.29 11.21
N PRO A 90 4.38 -9.71 11.77
CA PRO A 90 4.82 -8.37 11.42
C PRO A 90 5.27 -8.25 9.96
N LEU A 91 4.92 -7.15 9.31
CA LEU A 91 5.32 -6.84 7.94
C LEU A 91 6.72 -6.25 7.89
N ALA A 92 7.66 -6.96 7.26
CA ALA A 92 9.01 -6.44 7.05
C ALA A 92 9.01 -5.31 6.00
N LEU A 93 9.46 -4.13 6.42
CA LEU A 93 9.67 -2.96 5.56
C LEU A 93 11.15 -2.93 5.11
N LEU A 94 11.48 -3.76 4.11
CA LEU A 94 12.84 -3.90 3.61
C LEU A 94 13.41 -2.55 3.14
N GLY A 95 14.66 -2.26 3.53
CA GLY A 95 15.35 -1.00 3.23
C GLY A 95 14.98 0.17 4.14
N ILE A 96 14.01 0.02 5.04
CA ILE A 96 13.62 1.05 6.00
C ILE A 96 14.09 0.63 7.40
N SER A 97 15.02 1.39 7.98
CA SER A 97 15.45 1.16 9.36
C SER A 97 14.50 1.79 10.36
N LYS A 98 14.27 1.15 11.50
CA LYS A 98 13.35 1.63 12.56
C LYS A 98 13.73 3.02 13.08
N GLU A 99 15.02 3.34 13.12
CA GLU A 99 15.55 4.63 13.61
C GLU A 99 15.18 5.79 12.68
N ASN A 100 14.87 5.51 11.42
CA ASN A 100 14.47 6.51 10.42
C ASN A 100 12.95 6.72 10.38
N VAL A 101 12.18 5.94 11.14
CA VAL A 101 10.72 5.99 11.14
C VAL A 101 10.24 6.85 12.31
N LYS A 102 9.71 8.04 12.01
CA LYS A 102 9.13 8.93 13.03
C LYS A 102 7.75 8.46 13.49
N ARG A 103 6.93 7.95 12.57
CA ARG A 103 5.56 7.46 12.79
C ARG A 103 5.16 6.55 11.64
N MET A 104 4.32 5.56 11.92
CA MET A 104 3.58 4.83 10.89
C MET A 104 2.09 4.92 11.18
N SER A 105 1.28 5.05 10.14
CA SER A 105 -0.17 5.12 10.26
C SER A 105 -0.85 4.57 9.02
N PHE A 106 -2.06 4.06 9.20
CA PHE A 106 -2.92 3.72 8.09
C PHE A 106 -3.40 4.99 7.38
N LEU A 107 -3.30 4.98 6.06
CA LEU A 107 -3.60 6.15 5.25
C LEU A 107 -5.08 6.54 5.28
N HIS A 108 -5.95 5.56 5.31
CA HIS A 108 -7.39 5.75 5.11
C HIS A 108 -8.13 6.33 6.33
N ASP A 109 -7.55 6.23 7.53
CA ASP A 109 -8.17 6.69 8.78
C ASP A 109 -7.19 7.37 9.75
N GLY A 110 -5.87 7.35 9.46
CA GLY A 110 -4.84 7.95 10.29
C GLY A 110 -4.51 7.16 11.57
N SER A 111 -5.11 5.99 11.76
CA SER A 111 -4.84 5.14 12.92
C SER A 111 -3.38 4.69 12.95
N GLU A 112 -2.78 4.65 14.13
CA GLU A 112 -1.35 4.37 14.28
C GLU A 112 -1.03 2.89 14.03
N VAL A 113 0.06 2.65 13.31
CA VAL A 113 0.63 1.31 13.12
C VAL A 113 1.89 1.23 13.97
N LYS A 114 1.94 0.25 14.88
CA LYS A 114 3.07 0.10 15.81
C LYS A 114 4.27 -0.53 15.11
N ILE A 115 5.47 -0.14 15.52
CA ILE A 115 6.70 -0.85 15.18
C ILE A 115 6.75 -2.12 16.05
N SER A 116 7.04 -3.27 15.45
CA SER A 116 7.12 -4.54 16.16
C SER A 116 8.45 -4.66 16.92
N GLU A 117 8.37 -4.75 18.25
CA GLU A 117 9.51 -4.94 19.16
C GLU A 117 9.65 -6.38 19.66
N SER A 118 9.07 -7.36 18.94
CA SER A 118 9.23 -8.78 19.26
C SER A 118 10.72 -9.17 19.27
N TRP A 119 11.09 -10.15 20.11
CA TRP A 119 12.44 -10.70 20.11
C TRP A 119 12.85 -11.25 18.73
N THR A 120 11.89 -11.76 17.96
CA THR A 120 12.10 -12.27 16.59
C THR A 120 12.40 -11.16 15.58
N THR A 121 11.81 -9.97 15.73
CA THR A 121 12.02 -8.83 14.82
C THR A 121 13.24 -8.00 15.23
N ASN A 122 13.50 -7.87 16.53
CA ASN A 122 14.64 -7.12 17.07
C ASN A 122 16.00 -7.72 16.69
N ALA A 123 16.07 -9.01 16.33
CA ALA A 123 17.29 -9.64 15.84
C ALA A 123 17.75 -9.06 14.47
N TYR A 124 16.83 -8.51 13.67
CA TYR A 124 17.13 -7.95 12.35
C TYR A 124 17.43 -6.46 12.45
N LYS A 125 18.70 -6.13 12.73
CA LYS A 125 19.18 -4.76 12.71
C LYS A 125 19.05 -4.17 11.30
N GLY A 126 18.48 -2.97 11.18
CA GLY A 126 18.33 -2.27 9.90
C GLY A 126 16.98 -2.46 9.19
N ILE A 127 16.05 -3.25 9.75
CA ILE A 127 14.72 -3.47 9.16
C ILE A 127 13.64 -3.07 10.17
N CYS A 128 12.71 -2.23 9.72
CA CYS A 128 11.50 -1.88 10.44
C CYS A 128 10.42 -2.93 10.16
N PHE A 129 9.72 -3.36 11.22
CA PHE A 129 8.60 -4.29 11.09
C PHE A 129 7.32 -3.58 11.52
N ALA A 130 6.34 -3.51 10.62
CA ALA A 130 5.03 -2.94 10.93
C ALA A 130 4.12 -4.02 11.54
N GLN A 131 3.56 -3.73 12.72
CA GLN A 131 2.67 -4.62 13.44
C GLN A 131 1.22 -4.27 13.11
N PHE A 132 0.52 -5.18 12.43
CA PHE A 132 -0.92 -5.08 12.19
C PHE A 132 -1.68 -5.79 13.32
N GLY A 133 -2.37 -5.02 14.17
CA GLY A 133 -3.17 -5.55 15.28
C GLY A 133 -2.34 -5.99 16.51
N GLU A 134 -3.02 -6.47 17.55
CA GLU A 134 -2.37 -6.98 18.75
C GLU A 134 -1.66 -8.33 18.47
N VAL A 135 -0.46 -8.50 19.01
CA VAL A 135 0.21 -9.81 19.01
C VAL A 135 -0.54 -10.69 20.00
N PRO A 136 -1.24 -11.76 19.58
CA PRO A 136 -1.72 -12.72 20.54
C PRO A 136 -0.47 -13.37 21.15
N HIS A 137 -0.25 -13.16 22.45
CA HIS A 137 0.71 -13.99 23.17
C HIS A 137 0.20 -15.43 23.07
N PHE A 138 0.79 -16.22 22.18
CA PHE A 138 0.60 -17.68 22.19
C PHE A 138 1.39 -18.25 23.37
N THR A 139 0.89 -18.04 24.58
CA THR A 139 1.15 -18.97 25.67
C THR A 139 0.17 -20.11 25.45
N TYR A 140 0.56 -21.15 24.71
CA TYR A 140 -0.10 -22.43 24.85
C TYR A 140 0.25 -22.93 26.26
N PRO A 141 -0.70 -23.04 27.21
CA PRO A 141 -0.42 -23.81 28.40
C PRO A 141 -0.21 -25.25 27.95
N LEU A 142 0.94 -25.81 28.34
CA LEU A 142 1.24 -27.24 28.22
C LEU A 142 0.22 -28.08 29.00
#